data_AF-A0A9E5TD32-F1
#
_entry.id   AF-A0A9E5TD32-F1
#
_cell.length_a   1.000
_cell.length_b   1.000
_cell.length_c   1.000
_cell.angle_alpha   90.00
_cell.angle_beta   90.00
_cell.angle_gamma   90.00
#
_symmetry.space_group_name_H-M   'P 1'
#
loop_
_entity.id
_entity.type
_entity.pdbx_description
1 polymer ?
#
loop_
_entity_poly.entity_id
_entity_poly.type
_entity_poly.pdbx_seq_one_letter_code
_entity_poly.pdbx_strand_id
1 'polypeptide(L)' 'MPVYMIIEVEIKDEKLYAEYVERAYQIVVKHGGRYLARGGQVTSLTGDWNPQRIIILEFETI' A
#
# COMPACT_ATOMS: atom_id res chain seq x y z
N MET A 1 -13.39 4.05 15.36
CA MET A 1 -12.73 5.07 14.51
C MET A 1 -11.84 4.30 13.56
N PRO A 2 -11.86 4.58 12.24
CA PRO A 2 -11.06 3.83 11.28
C PRO A 2 -9.57 4.04 11.53
N VAL A 3 -8.78 3.01 11.22
CA VAL A 3 -7.31 3.02 11.27
C VAL A 3 -6.77 2.98 9.84
N TYR A 4 -5.84 3.88 9.55
CA TYR A 4 -5.23 3.99 8.23
C TYR A 4 -3.78 3.54 8.27
N MET A 5 -3.43 2.63 7.37
CA MET A 5 -2.05 2.21 7.15
C MET A 5 -1.57 2.75 5.81
N ILE A 6 -0.55 3.60 5.87
CA ILE A 6 0.08 4.24 4.71
C ILE A 6 1.44 3.61 4.52
N ILE A 7 1.67 3.02 3.35
CA ILE A 7 2.86 2.22 3.06
C ILE A 7 3.55 2.81 1.83
N GLU A 8 4.81 3.17 2.00
CA GLU A 8 5.73 3.45 0.90
C GLU A 8 6.50 2.18 0.54
N VAL A 9 6.62 1.91 -0.76
CA VAL A 9 7.33 0.73 -1.25
C VAL A 9 8.37 1.14 -2.29
N GLU A 10 9.60 0.68 -2.06
CA GLU A 10 10.66 0.61 -3.07
C GLU A 10 10.70 -0.82 -3.62
N ILE A 11 10.52 -0.98 -4.93
CA ILE A 11 10.53 -2.29 -5.57
C ILE A 11 11.96 -2.60 -6.01
N LYS A 12 12.58 -3.57 -5.34
CA LYS A 12 13.95 -4.03 -5.65
C LYS A 12 14.01 -5.23 -6.58
N ASP A 13 12.95 -6.04 -6.57
CA ASP A 13 12.76 -7.20 -7.47
C ASP A 13 11.27 -7.32 -7.82
N GLU A 14 10.96 -7.14 -9.10
CA GLU A 14 9.58 -7.16 -9.61
C GLU A 14 8.89 -8.52 -9.42
N LYS A 15 9.62 -9.64 -9.53
CA LYS A 15 9.04 -10.98 -9.41
C LYS A 15 8.68 -11.28 -7.97
N LEU A 16 9.61 -11.05 -7.04
CA LEU A 16 9.35 -11.23 -5.61
C LEU A 16 8.26 -10.28 -5.12
N TYR A 17 8.22 -9.06 -5.67
CA TYR A 17 7.17 -8.10 -5.33
C TYR A 17 5.79 -8.56 -5.79
N ALA A 18 5.67 -9.11 -7.00
CA ALA A 18 4.40 -9.67 -7.48
C ALA A 18 3.88 -10.81 -6.58
N GLU A 19 4.76 -11.71 -6.14
CA GLU A 19 4.40 -12.77 -5.19
C GLU A 19 3.97 -12.21 -3.82
N TYR A 20 4.68 -11.20 -3.32
CA TYR A 20 4.31 -10.50 -2.09
C TYR A 20 2.93 -9.84 -2.20
N VAL A 21 2.63 -9.15 -3.31
CA VAL A 21 1.36 -8.45 -3.52
C VAL A 21 0.17 -9.40 -3.43
N GLU A 22 0.29 -10.60 -4.00
CA GLU A 22 -0.79 -11.61 -3.93
C GLU A 22 -1.02 -12.07 -2.49
N ARG A 23 0.06 -12.42 -1.76
CA ARG A 23 -0.04 -12.87 -0.37
C ARG A 23 -0.57 -11.76 0.55
N ALA A 24 -0.08 -10.54 0.38
CA ALA A 24 -0.50 -9.38 1.16
C ALA A 24 -1.98 -9.06 0.96
N TYR A 25 -2.49 -9.15 -0.28
CA TYR A 25 -3.90 -8.94 -0.56
C TYR A 25 -4.80 -9.90 0.24
N GLN A 26 -4.47 -11.19 0.25
CA GLN A 26 -5.23 -12.19 1.00
C GLN A 26 -5.25 -11.89 2.51
N ILE A 27 -4.12 -11.45 3.08
CA ILE A 27 -4.02 -11.07 4.50
C ILE A 27 -4.88 -9.86 4.79
N VAL A 28 -4.78 -8.80 3.98
CA VAL A 28 -5.54 -7.56 4.17
C VAL A 28 -7.05 -7.85 4.18
N VAL A 29 -7.55 -8.58 3.18
CA VAL A 29 -8.97 -8.92 3.09
C VAL A 29 -9.42 -9.79 4.27
N LYS A 30 -8.61 -10.79 4.65
CA LYS A 30 -8.90 -11.67 5.78
C LYS A 30 -9.10 -10.91 7.10
N HIS A 31 -8.39 -9.80 7.28
CA HIS A 31 -8.45 -8.97 8.49
C HIS A 31 -9.37 -7.75 8.35
N GLY A 32 -10.27 -7.73 7.36
CA GLY A 32 -11.24 -6.65 7.18
C GLY A 32 -10.65 -5.35 6.63
N GLY A 33 -9.42 -5.41 6.10
CA GLY A 33 -8.76 -4.27 5.49
C GLY A 33 -9.30 -3.95 4.11
N ARG A 34 -9.34 -2.66 3.78
CA ARG A 34 -9.84 -2.13 2.51
C ARG A 34 -8.79 -1.28 1.84
N TYR A 35 -8.52 -1.53 0.55
CA TYR A 35 -7.61 -0.70 -0.23
C TYR A 35 -8.30 0.59 -0.66
N LEU A 36 -7.74 1.74 -0.25
CA LEU A 36 -8.14 3.06 -0.73
C LEU A 36 -7.26 3.53 -1.89
N ALA A 37 -5.97 3.15 -1.88
CA ALA A 37 -5.04 3.36 -2.99
C ALA A 37 -4.07 2.17 -3.08
N ARG A 38 -3.73 1.73 -4.30
CA ARG A 38 -2.89 0.53 -4.52
C ARG A 38 -1.83 0.75 -5.60
N GLY A 39 -0.95 1.72 -5.37
CA GLY A 39 0.28 1.90 -6.14
C GLY A 39 0.12 2.36 -7.58
N GLY A 40 -0.86 3.23 -7.84
CA GLY A 40 -0.91 4.02 -9.08
C GLY A 40 0.20 5.07 -9.17
N GLN A 41 0.17 5.88 -10.23
CA GLN A 41 1.13 6.99 -10.42
C GLN A 41 1.07 7.94 -9.22
N VAL A 42 2.25 8.29 -8.68
CA VAL A 42 2.38 9.30 -7.64
C VAL A 42 2.92 10.59 -8.25
N THR A 43 2.27 11.71 -7.91
CA THR A 43 2.72 13.04 -8.27
C THR A 43 2.96 13.82 -6.99
N SER A 44 4.22 14.14 -6.69
CA SER A 44 4.58 14.96 -5.53
C SER A 44 4.19 16.42 -5.77
N LEU A 45 3.37 16.97 -4.88
CA LEU A 45 2.89 18.35 -4.99
C LEU A 45 3.85 19.38 -4.37
N THR A 46 4.59 18.96 -3.33
CA THR A 46 5.49 19.84 -2.56
C THR A 46 6.66 19.04 -1.97
N GLY A 47 7.84 19.64 -1.92
CA GLY A 47 9.03 19.05 -1.31
C GLY A 47 9.67 17.94 -2.14
N ASP A 48 10.74 17.35 -1.59
CA ASP A 48 11.56 16.35 -2.29
C ASP A 48 11.12 14.90 -2.07
N TRP A 49 10.02 14.70 -1.33
CA TRP A 49 9.48 13.36 -1.13
C TRP A 49 8.84 12.87 -2.42
N ASN A 50 9.49 11.91 -3.08
CA ASN A 50 9.07 11.36 -4.37
C ASN A 50 9.03 9.82 -4.30
N PRO A 51 8.05 9.24 -3.59
CA PRO A 51 7.97 7.81 -3.38
C PRO A 51 7.66 7.08 -4.69
N GLN A 52 8.32 5.95 -4.92
CA GLN A 52 8.06 5.13 -6.10
C GLN A 52 6.61 4.60 -6.11
N ARG A 53 6.09 4.25 -4.93
CA ARG A 53 4.76 3.65 -4.80
C ARG A 53 4.19 3.91 -3.41
N ILE A 54 2.91 4.28 -3.37
CA ILE A 54 2.12 4.43 -2.14
C ILE A 54 0.92 3.48 -2.16
N ILE A 55 0.69 2.81 -1.02
CA ILE A 55 -0.51 2.03 -0.73
C ILE A 55 -1.20 2.65 0.50
N ILE A 56 -2.52 2.77 0.44
CA ILE A 56 -3.34 3.23 1.56
C ILE A 56 -4.39 2.18 1.86
N LEU A 57 -4.41 1.73 3.11
CA LEU A 57 -5.33 0.75 3.65
C LEU A 57 -6.17 1.36 4.76
N GLU A 58 -7.43 0.95 4.84
CA GLU A 58 -8.39 1.30 5.89
C GLU A 58 -8.82 0.04 6.63
N PHE A 59 -8.81 0.10 7.96
CA PHE A 59 -9.34 -0.94 8.85
C PHE A 59 -10.36 -0.31 9.81
N GLU A 60 -11.33 -1.08 10.28
CA GLU A 60 -12.36 -0.57 11.20
C GLU A 60 -11.81 -0.24 12.59
N THR A 61 -10.80 -0.98 13.04
CA THR A 61 -10.13 -0.86 14.35
C THR A 61 -8.63 -1.22 14.24
N ILE A 62 -7.88 -1.03 15.33
CA ILE A 62 -6.49 -1.51 15.45
C ILE A 62 -6.41 -3.03 15.59
#